data_AF-A0A220SDR7-F1
#
_entry.id   AF-A0A220SDR7-F1
#
_cell.length_a   1.000
_cell.length_b   1.000
_cell.length_c   1.000
_cell.angle_alpha   90.00
_cell.angle_beta   90.00
_cell.angle_gamma   90.00
#
_symmetry.space_group_name_H-M   'P 1'
#
loop_
_entity.id
_entity.type
_entity.pdbx_description
1 polymer ?
#
loop_
_entity_poly.entity_id
_entity_poly.type
_entity_poly.pdbx_seq_one_letter_code
_entity_poly.pdbx_strand_id
1 'polypeptide(L)'
;MKFYTFFFIFFTQAFFFGQDIPAKITDSLKSAREIEYKKIFLERLKYYKEQCSNDSIKAVNNSKIENKYFIYLTAPSGDDFPAKKELEEALKNYNIIWGGTMMGSDIPGHYISDLCYHHYMSYFTEKKFGKDFIENIVRQSLLNHLNKNHSVIFEYNEHLNWIYEGDPQLADVLLSQYFFKNFRYPKGYQYSSKENQSFTEVTLELDEENYTLKLEGLNHHFENQQNEQFIPYFEKKIRNFIKSSKFALSRQNVMRNGVKKSFKIYYK
;
A
#
# COMPACT_ATOMS: atom_id res chain seq x y z
N MET A 1 -10.47 -23.48 -71.46
CA MET A 1 -10.04 -22.15 -70.98
C MET A 1 -11.17 -21.09 -71.04
N LYS A 2 -12.40 -21.39 -70.59
CA LYS A 2 -13.49 -20.37 -70.50
C LYS A 2 -14.17 -20.30 -69.13
N PHE A 3 -13.78 -21.15 -68.18
CA PHE A 3 -14.36 -21.20 -66.84
C PHE A 3 -13.55 -20.46 -65.76
N TYR A 4 -12.27 -20.17 -66.00
CA TYR A 4 -11.42 -19.45 -65.03
C TYR A 4 -11.58 -17.93 -65.07
N THR A 5 -12.11 -17.38 -66.16
CA THR A 5 -12.28 -15.93 -66.32
C THR A 5 -13.50 -15.38 -65.55
N PHE A 6 -14.49 -16.23 -65.27
CA PHE A 6 -15.72 -15.79 -64.57
C PHE A 6 -15.54 -15.71 -63.05
N PHE A 7 -14.68 -16.55 -62.47
CA PHE A 7 -14.39 -16.54 -61.02
C PHE A 7 -13.50 -15.36 -60.59
N PHE A 8 -12.66 -14.84 -61.51
CA PHE A 8 -11.79 -13.71 -61.22
C PHE A 8 -12.56 -12.38 -61.12
N ILE A 9 -13.64 -12.23 -61.91
CA ILE A 9 -14.45 -11.01 -61.91
C ILE A 9 -15.27 -10.90 -60.62
N PHE A 10 -15.82 -12.02 -60.12
CA PHE A 10 -16.57 -12.03 -58.85
C PHE A 10 -15.70 -11.74 -57.63
N PHE A 11 -14.44 -12.21 -57.59
CA PHE A 11 -13.53 -11.89 -56.49
C PHE A 11 -13.07 -10.43 -56.51
N THR A 12 -12.79 -9.85 -57.69
CA THR A 12 -12.41 -8.42 -57.74
C THR A 12 -13.52 -7.48 -57.27
N GLN A 13 -14.80 -7.80 -57.54
CA GLN A 13 -15.91 -6.98 -57.05
C GLN A 13 -16.11 -7.08 -55.52
N ALA A 14 -15.74 -8.21 -54.89
CA ALA A 14 -15.82 -8.34 -53.44
C ALA A 14 -14.72 -7.54 -52.69
N PHE A 15 -13.58 -7.27 -53.32
CA PHE A 15 -12.50 -6.47 -52.72
C PHE A 15 -12.72 -4.94 -52.84
N PHE A 16 -13.53 -4.46 -53.80
CA PHE A 16 -13.82 -3.02 -53.94
C PHE A 16 -14.86 -2.47 -52.95
N PHE A 17 -15.63 -3.33 -52.28
CA PHE A 17 -16.56 -2.90 -51.21
C PHE A 17 -15.94 -2.95 -49.80
N GLY A 18 -14.67 -3.35 -49.67
CA GLY A 18 -13.98 -3.51 -48.39
C GLY A 18 -13.11 -2.33 -47.95
N GLN A 19 -12.88 -1.33 -48.80
CA GLN A 19 -12.00 -0.20 -48.50
C GLN A 19 -12.58 1.09 -49.05
N ASP A 20 -13.07 1.93 -48.14
CA ASP A 20 -13.19 3.39 -48.19
C ASP A 20 -14.49 3.85 -47.54
N ILE A 21 -14.54 3.77 -46.20
CA ILE A 21 -15.29 4.81 -45.50
C ILE A 21 -14.50 6.09 -45.79
N PRO A 22 -15.06 7.07 -46.53
CA PRO A 22 -14.30 8.24 -46.91
C PRO A 22 -13.80 8.94 -45.64
N ALA A 23 -12.52 9.32 -45.60
CA ALA A 23 -11.87 9.94 -44.45
C ALA A 23 -12.69 11.09 -43.82
N LYS A 24 -13.49 11.80 -44.63
CA LYS A 24 -14.44 12.84 -44.19
C LYS A 24 -15.56 12.34 -43.27
N ILE A 25 -16.09 11.13 -43.46
CA ILE A 25 -17.12 10.54 -42.59
C ILE A 25 -16.50 10.10 -41.26
N THR A 26 -15.30 9.50 -41.28
CA THR A 26 -14.57 9.16 -40.04
C THR A 26 -14.17 10.42 -39.26
N ASP A 27 -13.77 11.49 -39.93
CA ASP A 27 -13.43 12.77 -39.29
C ASP A 27 -14.68 13.48 -38.74
N SER A 28 -15.81 13.44 -39.45
CA SER A 28 -17.08 13.98 -38.97
C SER A 28 -17.60 13.22 -37.74
N LEU A 29 -17.54 11.89 -37.73
CA LEU A 29 -17.93 11.07 -36.58
C LEU A 29 -16.99 11.28 -35.39
N LYS A 30 -15.69 11.43 -35.65
CA LYS A 30 -14.70 11.75 -34.61
C LYS A 30 -14.96 13.12 -33.99
N SER A 31 -15.19 14.16 -34.81
CA SER A 31 -15.50 15.51 -34.32
C SER A 31 -16.80 15.57 -33.51
N ALA A 32 -17.85 14.86 -33.95
CA ALA A 32 -19.11 14.75 -33.22
C ALA A 32 -18.92 14.08 -31.85
N ARG A 33 -18.15 12.98 -31.80
CA ARG A 33 -17.77 12.32 -30.55
C ARG A 33 -17.00 13.27 -29.64
N GLU A 34 -16.01 14.00 -30.16
CA GLU A 34 -15.24 14.95 -29.35
C GLU A 34 -16.12 16.06 -28.74
N ILE A 35 -17.10 16.57 -29.50
CA ILE A 35 -18.08 17.55 -29.00
C ILE A 35 -18.93 16.93 -27.88
N GLU A 36 -19.42 15.71 -28.08
CA GLU A 36 -20.21 14.98 -27.08
C GLU A 36 -19.39 14.70 -25.80
N TYR A 37 -18.15 14.22 -25.94
CA TYR A 37 -17.23 14.00 -24.82
C TYR A 37 -16.97 15.29 -24.04
N LYS A 38 -16.74 16.42 -24.74
CA LYS A 38 -16.58 17.73 -24.08
C LYS A 38 -17.84 18.13 -23.32
N LYS A 39 -19.02 17.91 -23.89
CA LYS A 39 -20.31 18.21 -23.23
C LYS A 39 -20.49 17.37 -21.96
N ILE A 40 -20.31 16.05 -22.06
CA ILE A 40 -20.40 15.13 -20.91
C ILE A 40 -19.39 15.51 -19.83
N PHE A 41 -18.16 15.85 -20.22
CA PHE A 41 -17.13 16.27 -19.28
C PHE A 41 -17.50 17.56 -18.55
N LEU A 42 -18.02 18.57 -19.25
CA LEU A 42 -18.48 19.82 -18.64
C LEU A 42 -19.67 19.60 -17.70
N GLU A 43 -20.63 18.75 -18.07
CA GLU A 43 -21.75 18.37 -17.22
C GLU A 43 -21.27 17.67 -15.94
N ARG A 44 -20.32 16.73 -16.06
CA ARG A 44 -19.68 16.06 -14.92
C ARG A 44 -18.97 17.06 -14.01
N LEU A 45 -18.20 18.00 -14.56
CA LEU A 45 -17.53 19.03 -13.75
C LEU A 45 -18.52 19.94 -13.03
N LYS A 46 -19.65 20.29 -13.67
CA LYS A 46 -20.71 21.08 -13.03
C LYS A 46 -21.32 20.31 -11.87
N TYR A 47 -21.70 19.05 -12.09
CA TYR A 47 -22.24 18.17 -11.04
C TYR A 47 -21.24 18.00 -9.89
N TYR A 48 -19.98 17.73 -10.20
CA TYR A 48 -18.90 17.62 -9.22
C TYR A 48 -18.81 18.86 -8.34
N LYS A 49 -18.77 20.06 -8.95
CA LYS A 49 -18.68 21.32 -8.21
C LYS A 49 -19.89 21.55 -7.29
N GLU A 50 -21.08 21.22 -7.78
CA GLU A 50 -22.32 21.38 -7.00
C GLU A 50 -22.34 20.44 -5.79
N GLN A 51 -22.08 19.14 -5.99
CA GLN A 51 -22.04 18.17 -4.89
C GLN A 51 -20.94 18.50 -3.90
N CYS A 52 -19.74 18.83 -4.40
CA CYS A 52 -18.62 19.21 -3.55
C CYS A 52 -18.93 20.45 -2.72
N SER A 53 -19.60 21.46 -3.29
CA SER A 53 -20.01 22.66 -2.56
C SER A 53 -20.97 22.32 -1.42
N ASN A 54 -21.98 21.49 -1.68
CA ASN A 54 -22.94 21.05 -0.66
C ASN A 54 -22.25 20.30 0.48
N ASP A 55 -21.37 19.36 0.14
CA ASP A 55 -20.61 18.56 1.09
C ASP A 55 -19.60 19.38 1.89
N SER A 56 -19.01 20.41 1.28
CA SER A 56 -18.13 21.35 1.97
C SER A 56 -18.89 22.16 3.02
N ILE A 57 -20.09 22.67 2.69
CA ILE A 57 -20.94 23.41 3.64
C ILE A 57 -21.36 22.49 4.79
N LYS A 58 -21.75 21.25 4.49
CA LYS A 58 -22.06 20.21 5.48
C LYS A 58 -20.87 19.95 6.40
N ALA A 59 -19.66 19.78 5.87
CA ALA A 59 -18.45 19.58 6.65
C ALA A 59 -18.11 20.78 7.55
N VAL A 60 -18.24 22.02 7.04
CA VAL A 60 -18.05 23.23 7.85
C VAL A 60 -19.00 23.25 9.04
N ASN A 61 -20.27 22.91 8.83
CA ASN A 61 -21.25 22.90 9.92
C ASN A 61 -20.99 21.77 10.92
N ASN A 62 -20.70 20.56 10.45
CA ASN A 62 -20.45 19.41 11.33
C ASN A 62 -19.14 19.56 12.11
N SER A 63 -18.09 20.16 11.54
CA SER A 63 -16.80 20.39 12.21
C SER A 63 -16.89 21.31 13.44
N LYS A 64 -17.97 22.08 13.57
CA LYS A 64 -18.27 22.88 14.77
C LYS A 64 -18.79 22.04 15.93
N ILE A 65 -19.31 20.85 15.65
CA ILE A 65 -19.98 19.96 16.61
C ILE A 65 -19.09 18.77 16.95
N GLU A 66 -18.48 18.16 15.93
CA GLU A 66 -17.67 16.95 16.06
C GLU A 66 -16.34 17.08 15.30
N ASN A 67 -15.34 16.35 15.76
CA ASN A 67 -14.10 16.15 15.00
C ASN A 67 -14.16 14.76 14.40
N LYS A 68 -13.86 14.63 13.11
CA LYS A 68 -13.92 13.34 12.40
C LYS A 68 -12.77 13.26 11.40
N TYR A 69 -12.07 12.14 11.42
CA TYR A 69 -10.87 11.94 10.61
C TYR A 69 -11.00 10.69 9.73
N PHE A 70 -10.60 10.82 8.47
CA PHE A 70 -10.64 9.76 7.46
C PHE A 70 -9.23 9.50 6.92
N ILE A 71 -8.93 8.24 6.55
CA ILE A 71 -7.72 7.92 5.78
C ILE A 71 -8.06 7.84 4.30
N TYR A 72 -7.28 8.55 3.48
CA TYR A 72 -7.37 8.50 2.04
C TYR A 72 -6.57 7.32 1.48
N LEU A 73 -7.24 6.50 0.67
CA LEU A 73 -6.62 5.41 -0.08
C LEU A 73 -6.32 5.89 -1.50
N THR A 74 -5.22 5.43 -2.08
CA THR A 74 -4.89 5.71 -3.47
C THR A 74 -5.93 5.08 -4.40
N ALA A 75 -6.42 5.80 -5.42
CA ALA A 75 -7.31 5.23 -6.43
C ALA A 75 -6.50 4.63 -7.60
N PRO A 76 -6.98 3.58 -8.28
CA PRO A 76 -8.22 2.82 -8.04
C PRO A 76 -8.02 1.59 -7.13
N SER A 77 -6.81 1.36 -6.63
CA SER A 77 -6.43 0.09 -5.99
C SER A 77 -5.48 0.24 -4.80
N GLY A 78 -5.59 1.34 -4.06
CA GLY A 78 -4.81 1.59 -2.84
C GLY A 78 -5.10 0.54 -1.77
N ASP A 79 -4.10 0.25 -0.96
CA ASP A 79 -4.18 -0.79 0.06
C ASP A 79 -5.08 -0.36 1.21
N ASP A 80 -5.83 -1.30 1.77
CA ASP A 80 -6.57 -1.07 3.00
C ASP A 80 -5.63 -0.61 4.13
N PHE A 81 -6.09 0.36 4.93
CA PHE A 81 -5.37 0.78 6.13
C PHE A 81 -5.35 -0.38 7.15
N PRO A 82 -4.18 -0.90 7.57
CA PRO A 82 -4.13 -2.13 8.37
C PRO A 82 -4.51 -1.90 9.85
N ALA A 83 -4.25 -0.71 10.38
CA ALA A 83 -4.39 -0.40 11.81
C ALA A 83 -5.73 0.25 12.18
N LYS A 84 -6.86 -0.13 11.52
CA LYS A 84 -8.17 0.53 11.71
C LYS A 84 -8.59 0.58 13.19
N LYS A 85 -8.46 -0.54 13.91
CA LYS A 85 -8.83 -0.65 15.33
C LYS A 85 -7.92 0.19 16.23
N GLU A 86 -6.60 0.06 16.04
CA GLU A 86 -5.63 0.85 16.80
C GLU A 86 -5.76 2.35 16.56
N LEU A 87 -6.14 2.78 15.35
CA LEU A 87 -6.37 4.18 15.03
C LEU A 87 -7.66 4.70 15.66
N GLU A 88 -8.76 3.95 15.56
CA GLU A 88 -10.03 4.31 16.20
C GLU A 88 -9.87 4.48 17.72
N GLU A 89 -9.19 3.55 18.39
CA GLU A 89 -8.90 3.63 19.82
C GLU A 89 -8.03 4.85 20.15
N ALA A 90 -7.01 5.13 19.36
CA ALA A 90 -6.11 6.26 19.60
C ALA A 90 -6.81 7.62 19.39
N LEU A 91 -7.63 7.76 18.34
CA LEU A 91 -8.40 8.98 18.05
C LEU A 91 -9.46 9.27 19.12
N LYS A 92 -10.09 8.22 19.65
CA LYS A 92 -11.11 8.35 20.70
C LYS A 92 -10.59 9.07 21.95
N ASN A 93 -9.32 8.87 22.31
CA ASN A 93 -8.69 9.53 23.45
C ASN A 93 -8.64 11.06 23.33
N TYR A 94 -8.81 11.59 22.11
CA TYR A 94 -8.80 13.02 21.81
C TYR A 94 -10.16 13.54 21.36
N ASN A 95 -11.24 12.77 21.55
CA ASN A 95 -12.58 13.09 21.06
C ASN A 95 -12.61 13.33 19.53
N ILE A 96 -11.86 12.51 18.78
CA ILE A 96 -11.89 12.47 17.32
C ILE A 96 -12.58 11.17 16.92
N ILE A 97 -13.62 11.29 16.09
CA ILE A 97 -14.38 10.16 15.56
C ILE A 97 -13.61 9.57 14.38
N TRP A 98 -13.44 8.24 14.38
CA TRP A 98 -12.95 7.53 13.23
C TRP A 98 -14.00 7.54 12.11
N GLY A 99 -13.68 8.17 10.98
CA GLY A 99 -14.55 8.29 9.82
C GLY A 99 -14.49 7.11 8.86
N GLY A 100 -13.44 6.27 8.96
CA GLY A 100 -13.19 5.18 8.03
C GLY A 100 -12.17 5.54 6.95
N THR A 101 -12.07 4.67 5.95
CA THR A 101 -11.22 4.87 4.78
C THR A 101 -12.05 5.33 3.59
N MET A 102 -11.51 6.23 2.78
CA MET A 102 -12.15 6.73 1.56
C MET A 102 -11.20 6.61 0.38
N MET A 103 -11.71 6.19 -0.78
CA MET A 103 -10.99 6.18 -2.05
C MET A 103 -11.61 7.20 -2.99
N GLY A 104 -10.76 7.96 -3.69
CA GLY A 104 -11.20 8.87 -4.75
C GLY A 104 -11.63 8.14 -6.02
N SER A 105 -12.02 8.90 -7.05
CA SER A 105 -12.23 8.37 -8.40
C SER A 105 -10.99 8.60 -9.26
N ASP A 106 -10.63 7.59 -10.05
CA ASP A 106 -9.65 7.70 -11.13
C ASP A 106 -10.24 8.29 -12.42
N ILE A 107 -11.56 8.56 -12.45
CA ILE A 107 -12.25 9.18 -13.58
C ILE A 107 -12.29 10.71 -13.38
N PRO A 108 -11.67 11.50 -14.28
CA PRO A 108 -11.69 12.95 -14.19
C PRO A 108 -13.10 13.53 -14.13
N GLY A 109 -13.35 14.40 -13.13
CA GLY A 109 -14.64 15.07 -12.92
C GLY A 109 -15.75 14.17 -12.40
N HIS A 110 -15.48 12.91 -12.06
CA HIS A 110 -16.47 12.03 -11.43
C HIS A 110 -16.54 12.31 -9.91
N TYR A 111 -17.76 12.50 -9.41
CA TYR A 111 -18.01 12.69 -7.99
C TYR A 111 -18.38 11.36 -7.32
N ILE A 112 -17.67 11.02 -6.25
CA ILE A 112 -18.05 9.93 -5.35
C ILE A 112 -18.78 10.54 -4.16
N SER A 113 -19.85 9.90 -3.69
CA SER A 113 -20.63 10.37 -2.53
C SER A 113 -19.72 10.78 -1.38
N ASP A 114 -20.00 11.95 -0.79
CA ASP A 114 -19.32 12.49 0.38
C ASP A 114 -17.80 12.71 0.21
N LEU A 115 -17.26 12.69 -1.02
CA LEU A 115 -15.82 12.88 -1.26
C LEU A 115 -15.29 14.18 -0.65
N CYS A 116 -15.95 15.29 -0.93
CA CYS A 116 -15.54 16.58 -0.37
C CYS A 116 -15.85 16.67 1.12
N TYR A 117 -16.90 16.01 1.60
CA TYR A 117 -17.25 15.98 3.02
C TYR A 117 -16.11 15.33 3.82
N HIS A 118 -15.63 14.15 3.40
CA HIS A 118 -14.50 13.47 4.03
C HIS A 118 -13.24 14.35 4.06
N HIS A 119 -13.01 15.13 2.99
CA HIS A 119 -11.79 15.90 2.81
C HIS A 119 -11.77 17.08 3.75
N TYR A 120 -12.86 17.86 3.72
CA TYR A 120 -12.99 19.03 4.58
C TYR A 120 -13.12 18.64 6.05
N MET A 121 -13.80 17.55 6.41
CA MET A 121 -13.85 17.09 7.80
C MET A 121 -12.47 16.71 8.34
N SER A 122 -11.66 15.98 7.56
CA SER A 122 -10.28 15.65 7.95
C SER A 122 -9.43 16.91 8.04
N TYR A 123 -9.53 17.81 7.05
CA TYR A 123 -8.83 19.10 7.05
C TYR A 123 -9.15 19.95 8.28
N PHE A 124 -10.43 20.09 8.65
CA PHE A 124 -10.81 20.86 9.84
C PHE A 124 -10.32 20.21 11.13
N THR A 125 -10.33 18.88 11.19
CA THR A 125 -9.76 18.13 12.32
C THR A 125 -8.25 18.35 12.42
N GLU A 126 -7.50 18.17 11.34
CA GLU A 126 -6.06 18.44 11.30
C GLU A 126 -5.74 19.90 11.64
N LYS A 127 -6.52 20.86 11.15
CA LYS A 127 -6.33 22.28 11.44
C LYS A 127 -6.53 22.59 12.93
N LYS A 128 -7.45 21.89 13.60
CA LYS A 128 -7.75 22.10 15.02
C LYS A 128 -6.72 21.47 15.94
N PHE A 129 -6.26 20.27 15.64
CA PHE A 129 -5.33 19.51 16.50
C PHE A 129 -3.85 19.66 16.10
N GLY A 130 -3.59 20.11 14.88
CA GLY A 130 -2.27 20.09 14.25
C GLY A 130 -2.12 18.87 13.33
N LYS A 131 -1.66 19.10 12.10
CA LYS A 131 -1.44 18.04 11.11
C LYS A 131 -0.43 17.00 11.62
N ASP A 132 0.73 17.47 12.10
CA ASP A 132 1.80 16.59 12.63
C ASP A 132 1.33 15.76 13.83
N PHE A 133 0.41 16.30 14.63
CA PHE A 133 -0.19 15.58 15.75
C PHE A 133 -1.05 14.41 15.27
N ILE A 134 -1.91 14.63 14.26
CA ILE A 134 -2.73 13.57 13.66
C ILE A 134 -1.84 12.53 12.95
N GLU A 135 -0.84 12.97 12.18
CA GLU A 135 0.11 12.07 11.53
C GLU A 135 0.86 11.19 12.54
N ASN A 136 1.26 11.75 13.68
CA ASN A 136 1.88 10.97 14.75
C ASN A 136 0.91 9.95 15.35
N ILE A 137 -0.37 10.30 15.57
CA ILE A 137 -1.38 9.31 16.01
C ILE A 137 -1.47 8.16 15.00
N VAL A 138 -1.60 8.46 13.71
CA VAL A 138 -1.65 7.45 12.64
C VAL A 138 -0.41 6.56 12.65
N ARG A 139 0.77 7.16 12.73
CA ARG A 139 2.05 6.43 12.78
C ARG A 139 2.17 5.53 14.00
N GLN A 140 1.77 6.01 15.17
CA GLN A 140 1.78 5.19 16.40
C GLN A 140 0.78 4.04 16.33
N SER A 141 -0.41 4.25 15.76
CA SER A 141 -1.38 3.18 15.55
C SER A 141 -0.85 2.10 14.61
N LEU A 142 -0.15 2.48 13.53
CA LEU A 142 0.54 1.54 12.66
C LEU A 142 1.64 0.75 13.40
N LEU A 143 2.51 1.42 14.17
CA LEU A 143 3.54 0.77 14.98
C LEU A 143 2.95 -0.22 16.01
N ASN A 144 1.85 0.16 16.65
CA ASN A 144 1.14 -0.70 17.58
C ASN A 144 0.56 -1.94 16.91
N HIS A 145 0.04 -1.77 15.69
CA HIS A 145 -0.46 -2.87 14.87
C HIS A 145 0.67 -3.83 14.47
N LEU A 146 1.81 -3.30 14.01
CA LEU A 146 2.98 -4.10 13.65
C LEU A 146 3.50 -4.92 14.83
N ASN A 147 3.54 -4.36 16.04
CA ASN A 147 3.98 -5.05 17.26
C ASN A 147 3.07 -6.23 17.67
N LYS A 148 1.81 -6.24 17.20
CA LYS A 148 0.89 -7.38 17.38
C LYS A 148 0.96 -8.37 16.21
N ASN A 149 1.23 -7.86 15.00
CA ASN A 149 1.18 -8.60 13.74
C ASN A 149 2.47 -8.39 12.94
N HIS A 150 3.57 -9.01 13.39
CA HIS A 150 4.89 -8.80 12.76
C HIS A 150 4.93 -9.20 11.27
N SER A 151 4.04 -10.10 10.83
CA SER A 151 4.00 -10.57 9.44
C SER A 151 3.69 -9.47 8.43
N VAL A 152 2.99 -8.42 8.84
CA VAL A 152 2.61 -7.28 8.00
C VAL A 152 3.85 -6.55 7.46
N ILE A 153 5.00 -6.62 8.14
CA ILE A 153 6.28 -6.04 7.67
C ILE A 153 6.80 -6.72 6.39
N PHE A 154 6.32 -7.92 6.07
CA PHE A 154 6.70 -8.61 4.84
C PHE A 154 5.76 -8.33 3.68
N GLU A 155 4.64 -7.66 3.94
CA GLU A 155 3.65 -7.29 2.94
C GLU A 155 3.89 -5.86 2.48
N TYR A 156 3.84 -5.65 1.18
CA TYR A 156 3.77 -4.28 0.67
C TYR A 156 2.40 -3.70 1.00
N ASN A 157 2.43 -2.53 1.66
CA ASN A 157 1.25 -1.73 1.97
C ASN A 157 1.66 -0.25 1.90
N GLU A 158 0.95 0.55 1.10
CA GLU A 158 1.32 1.96 0.87
C GLU A 158 1.40 2.80 2.17
N HIS A 159 0.60 2.45 3.20
CA HIS A 159 0.60 3.14 4.50
C HIS A 159 1.86 2.85 5.33
N LEU A 160 2.68 1.89 4.89
CA LEU A 160 3.91 1.44 5.54
C LEU A 160 5.16 1.80 4.72
N ASN A 161 5.06 2.52 3.61
CA ASN A 161 6.23 2.83 2.77
C ASN A 161 7.39 3.45 3.56
N TRP A 162 7.09 4.31 4.52
CA TRP A 162 8.05 4.99 5.40
C TRP A 162 8.89 4.06 6.30
N ILE A 163 8.49 2.79 6.53
CA ILE A 163 9.32 1.84 7.29
C ILE A 163 10.39 1.16 6.44
N TYR A 164 10.30 1.24 5.11
CA TYR A 164 11.23 0.61 4.18
C TYR A 164 12.29 1.60 3.64
N GLU A 165 12.19 2.88 3.98
CA GLU A 165 13.10 3.93 3.54
C GLU A 165 14.25 4.17 4.55
N GLY A 166 15.44 4.52 4.04
CA GLY A 166 16.63 4.83 4.85
C GLY A 166 17.60 3.66 5.11
N ASP A 167 18.74 3.98 5.74
CA ASP A 167 19.74 3.02 6.21
C ASP A 167 20.10 3.32 7.69
N PRO A 168 19.92 2.38 8.65
CA PRO A 168 19.24 1.09 8.51
C PRO A 168 17.73 1.25 8.24
N GLN A 169 17.15 0.34 7.47
CA GLN A 169 15.69 0.30 7.26
C GLN A 169 14.97 0.09 8.59
N LEU A 170 13.96 0.91 8.89
CA LEU A 170 13.21 0.82 10.13
C LEU A 170 12.48 -0.54 10.29
N ALA A 171 12.04 -1.15 9.18
CA ALA A 171 11.49 -2.50 9.17
C ALA A 171 12.43 -3.53 9.83
N ASP A 172 13.72 -3.50 9.49
CA ASP A 172 14.73 -4.41 10.05
C ASP A 172 15.00 -4.09 11.53
N VAL A 173 14.98 -2.81 11.90
CA VAL A 173 15.10 -2.36 13.31
C VAL A 173 13.93 -2.89 14.14
N LEU A 174 12.69 -2.79 13.65
CA LEU A 174 11.50 -3.29 14.34
C LEU A 174 11.57 -4.82 14.49
N LEU A 175 11.91 -5.55 13.43
CA LEU A 175 12.08 -7.01 13.49
C LEU A 175 13.19 -7.42 14.47
N SER A 176 14.29 -6.66 14.51
CA SER A 176 15.35 -6.85 15.50
C SER A 176 14.80 -6.66 16.92
N GLN A 177 14.08 -5.57 17.20
CA GLN A 177 13.48 -5.32 18.51
C GLN A 177 12.53 -6.46 18.94
N TYR A 178 11.71 -6.95 18.01
CA TYR A 178 10.80 -8.08 18.28
C TYR A 178 11.56 -9.37 18.58
N PHE A 179 12.63 -9.64 17.84
CA PHE A 179 13.52 -10.77 18.11
C PHE A 179 14.17 -10.66 19.50
N PHE A 180 14.65 -9.48 19.88
CA PHE A 180 15.38 -9.28 21.14
C PHE A 180 14.51 -9.18 22.39
N LYS A 181 13.17 -9.02 22.27
CA LYS A 181 12.25 -8.86 23.41
C LYS A 181 12.44 -9.89 24.53
N ASN A 182 12.74 -11.13 24.16
CA ASN A 182 13.00 -12.23 25.11
C ASN A 182 14.37 -12.92 24.87
N PHE A 183 15.29 -12.23 24.20
CA PHE A 183 16.58 -12.79 23.86
C PHE A 183 17.59 -12.58 24.99
N ARG A 184 18.42 -13.59 25.22
CA ARG A 184 19.57 -13.50 26.13
C ARG A 184 20.82 -13.82 25.34
N TYR A 185 21.82 -12.97 25.42
CA TYR A 185 23.11 -13.22 24.80
C TYR A 185 23.83 -14.40 25.49
N PRO A 186 24.58 -15.22 24.74
CA PRO A 186 25.35 -16.30 25.33
C PRO A 186 26.47 -15.72 26.20
N LYS A 187 26.84 -16.44 27.27
CA LYS A 187 27.94 -16.03 28.15
C LYS A 187 29.24 -15.94 27.36
N GLY A 188 29.95 -14.82 27.46
CA GLY A 188 31.20 -14.58 26.73
C GLY A 188 31.02 -13.89 25.37
N TYR A 189 29.79 -13.58 24.96
CA TYR A 189 29.55 -12.73 23.79
C TYR A 189 30.15 -11.33 23.99
N GLN A 190 30.85 -10.82 22.98
CA GLN A 190 31.46 -9.49 23.01
C GLN A 190 30.61 -8.51 22.20
N TYR A 191 30.06 -7.52 22.88
CA TYR A 191 29.21 -6.48 22.27
C TYR A 191 30.03 -5.54 21.40
N SER A 192 29.40 -5.02 20.34
CA SER A 192 30.00 -3.95 19.56
C SER A 192 29.84 -2.61 20.29
N SER A 193 30.78 -1.71 20.04
CA SER A 193 30.63 -0.29 20.45
C SER A 193 29.90 0.55 19.40
N LYS A 194 29.69 -0.02 18.20
CA LYS A 194 29.09 0.64 17.04
C LYS A 194 27.78 -0.04 16.68
N GLU A 195 26.74 0.75 16.49
CA GLU A 195 25.44 0.23 16.09
C GLU A 195 25.51 -0.45 14.70
N ASN A 196 24.75 -1.52 14.55
CA ASN A 196 24.49 -2.22 13.28
C ASN A 196 25.72 -2.83 12.58
N GLN A 197 26.88 -2.92 13.23
CA GLN A 197 28.08 -3.55 12.65
C GLN A 197 28.02 -5.08 12.64
N SER A 198 27.31 -5.66 13.60
CA SER A 198 27.08 -7.11 13.65
C SER A 198 25.61 -7.38 13.35
N PHE A 199 25.34 -8.23 12.37
CA PHE A 199 23.98 -8.59 12.00
C PHE A 199 23.91 -9.98 11.38
N THR A 200 22.72 -10.57 11.37
CA THR A 200 22.43 -11.69 10.49
C THR A 200 21.39 -11.27 9.48
N GLU A 201 21.72 -11.48 8.21
CA GLU A 201 20.75 -11.42 7.12
C GLU A 201 20.00 -12.75 7.07
N VAL A 202 18.68 -12.66 7.15
CA VAL A 202 17.75 -13.79 7.13
C VAL A 202 17.06 -13.79 5.78
N THR A 203 17.22 -14.87 5.03
CA THR A 203 16.51 -15.10 3.77
C THR A 203 15.35 -16.04 4.00
N LEU A 204 14.20 -15.70 3.44
CA LEU A 204 12.93 -16.39 3.59
C LEU A 204 12.39 -16.83 2.24
N GLU A 205 11.86 -18.04 2.19
CA GLU A 205 11.11 -18.57 1.07
C GLU A 205 9.60 -18.45 1.33
N LEU A 206 8.85 -18.08 0.30
CA LEU A 206 7.39 -18.07 0.36
C LEU A 206 6.85 -19.46 0.04
N ASP A 207 6.13 -20.04 1.00
CA ASP A 207 5.25 -21.18 0.75
C ASP A 207 3.93 -20.66 0.14
N GLU A 208 3.74 -20.88 -1.16
CA GLU A 208 2.56 -20.43 -1.91
C GLU A 208 1.28 -21.21 -1.57
N GLU A 209 1.39 -22.42 -1.02
CA GLU A 209 0.21 -23.21 -0.63
C GLU A 209 -0.42 -22.63 0.63
N ASN A 210 0.43 -22.29 1.61
CA ASN A 210 0.01 -21.83 2.93
C ASN A 210 0.11 -20.31 3.11
N TYR A 211 0.67 -19.59 2.13
CA TYR A 211 0.98 -18.16 2.20
C TYR A 211 1.80 -17.81 3.46
N THR A 212 2.83 -18.59 3.74
CA THR A 212 3.71 -18.38 4.91
C THR A 212 5.17 -18.24 4.50
N LEU A 213 5.93 -17.47 5.24
CA LEU A 213 7.38 -17.37 5.06
C LEU A 213 8.11 -18.43 5.89
N LYS A 214 8.96 -19.21 5.21
CA LYS A 214 9.83 -20.23 5.79
C LYS A 214 11.28 -19.77 5.72
N LEU A 215 12.09 -20.22 6.66
CA LEU A 215 13.52 -19.90 6.64
C LEU A 215 14.21 -20.65 5.49
N GLU A 216 14.86 -19.90 4.61
CA GLU A 216 15.68 -20.42 3.50
C GLU A 216 17.17 -20.41 3.88
N GLY A 217 17.67 -19.27 4.37
CA GLY A 217 19.10 -19.07 4.60
C GLY A 217 19.39 -18.06 5.71
N LEU A 218 20.60 -18.19 6.29
CA LEU A 218 21.14 -17.27 7.27
C LEU A 218 22.56 -16.90 6.83
N ASN A 219 22.86 -15.61 6.79
CA ASN A 219 24.18 -15.09 6.50
C ASN A 219 24.65 -14.19 7.65
N HIS A 220 25.71 -14.61 8.34
CA HIS A 220 26.17 -13.99 9.58
C HIS A 220 27.31 -13.01 9.30
N HIS A 221 27.18 -11.80 9.85
CA HIS A 221 28.19 -10.76 9.82
C HIS A 221 28.49 -10.36 11.26
N PHE A 222 29.69 -10.68 11.74
CA PHE A 222 30.16 -10.24 13.06
C PHE A 222 31.36 -9.32 12.87
N GLU A 223 31.35 -8.17 13.52
CA GLU A 223 32.52 -7.30 13.59
C GLU A 223 33.69 -8.01 14.30
N ASN A 224 33.38 -8.80 15.32
CA ASN A 224 34.34 -9.55 16.08
C ASN A 224 34.26 -11.04 15.75
N GLN A 225 35.32 -11.56 15.10
CA GLN A 225 35.42 -12.96 14.69
C GLN A 225 35.30 -13.95 15.86
N GLN A 226 35.64 -13.55 17.10
CA GLN A 226 35.45 -14.42 18.27
C GLN A 226 33.97 -14.73 18.55
N ASN A 227 33.04 -13.90 18.07
CA ASN A 227 31.62 -14.15 18.21
C ASN A 227 31.09 -15.22 17.24
N GLU A 228 31.85 -15.60 16.20
CA GLU A 228 31.44 -16.63 15.23
C GLU A 228 31.19 -17.99 15.91
N GLN A 229 31.87 -18.27 17.02
CA GLN A 229 31.61 -19.49 17.83
C GLN A 229 30.16 -19.60 18.32
N PHE A 230 29.43 -18.48 18.40
CA PHE A 230 28.04 -18.43 18.85
C PHE A 230 27.03 -18.55 17.70
N ILE A 231 27.45 -18.71 16.44
CA ILE A 231 26.56 -18.91 15.28
C ILE A 231 25.48 -19.97 15.56
N PRO A 232 25.80 -21.20 16.04
CA PRO A 232 24.78 -22.21 16.31
C PRO A 232 23.71 -21.77 17.33
N TYR A 233 24.10 -20.93 18.30
CA TYR A 233 23.18 -20.36 19.28
C TYR A 233 22.23 -19.35 18.63
N PHE A 234 22.77 -18.42 17.84
CA PHE A 234 21.98 -17.41 17.13
C PHE A 234 21.03 -18.06 16.12
N GLU A 235 21.51 -19.00 15.29
CA GLU A 235 20.65 -19.73 14.35
C GLU A 235 19.48 -20.41 15.05
N LYS A 236 19.72 -21.10 16.17
CA LYS A 236 18.67 -21.75 16.95
C LYS A 236 17.61 -20.75 17.40
N LYS A 237 18.03 -19.57 17.87
CA LYS A 237 17.12 -18.51 18.32
C LYS A 237 16.33 -17.90 17.15
N ILE A 238 16.99 -17.65 16.01
CA ILE A 238 16.34 -17.11 14.80
C ILE A 238 15.31 -18.10 14.26
N ARG A 239 15.65 -19.39 14.15
CA ARG A 239 14.72 -20.45 13.75
C ARG A 239 13.49 -20.50 14.66
N ASN A 240 13.69 -20.39 15.97
CA ASN A 240 12.57 -20.35 16.92
C ASN A 240 11.68 -19.12 16.74
N PHE A 241 12.27 -17.94 16.52
CA PHE A 241 11.55 -16.69 16.28
C PHE A 241 10.68 -16.75 15.02
N ILE A 242 11.23 -17.25 13.90
CA ILE A 242 10.49 -17.41 12.64
C ILE A 242 9.33 -18.41 12.85
N LYS A 243 9.60 -19.56 13.47
CA LYS A 243 8.58 -20.58 13.75
C LYS A 243 7.46 -20.09 14.66
N SER A 244 7.79 -19.34 15.71
CA SER A 244 6.78 -18.83 16.66
C SER A 244 5.94 -17.71 16.08
N SER A 245 6.53 -16.89 15.20
CA SER A 245 5.85 -15.74 14.59
C SER A 245 4.90 -16.15 13.48
N LYS A 246 5.07 -17.37 12.92
CA LYS A 246 4.24 -17.94 11.86
C LYS A 246 3.91 -16.90 10.79
N PHE A 247 4.94 -16.27 10.20
CA PHE A 247 4.82 -15.13 9.28
C PHE A 247 3.84 -15.43 8.12
N ALA A 248 2.55 -15.25 8.40
CA ALA A 248 1.44 -15.62 7.56
C ALA A 248 0.98 -14.35 6.87
N LEU A 249 0.83 -14.48 5.56
CA LEU A 249 0.57 -13.37 4.67
C LEU A 249 -0.84 -13.49 4.09
N SER A 250 -1.42 -12.35 3.76
CA SER A 250 -2.61 -12.23 2.96
C SER A 250 -2.33 -12.72 1.55
N ARG A 251 -3.13 -13.70 1.10
CA ARG A 251 -3.13 -14.19 -0.29
C ARG A 251 -3.21 -13.04 -1.30
N GLN A 252 -4.01 -12.03 -1.01
CA GLN A 252 -4.20 -10.90 -1.93
C GLN A 252 -2.91 -10.09 -2.11
N ASN A 253 -2.18 -9.85 -1.01
CA ASN A 253 -0.93 -9.06 -1.03
C ASN A 253 0.18 -9.82 -1.76
N VAL A 254 0.31 -11.12 -1.48
CA VAL A 254 1.26 -12.00 -2.16
C VAL A 254 1.07 -11.97 -3.67
N MET A 255 -0.17 -12.07 -4.14
CA MET A 255 -0.49 -12.16 -5.58
C MET A 255 -0.37 -10.84 -6.32
N ARG A 256 -0.55 -9.69 -5.65
CA ARG A 256 -0.62 -8.37 -6.31
C ARG A 256 0.65 -7.54 -6.16
N ASN A 257 1.23 -7.54 -4.96
CA ASN A 257 2.20 -6.53 -4.56
C ASN A 257 3.59 -7.10 -4.25
N GLY A 258 3.75 -8.43 -4.30
CA GLY A 258 4.99 -9.11 -3.93
C GLY A 258 5.20 -9.18 -2.42
N VAL A 259 6.34 -9.75 -2.02
CA VAL A 259 6.66 -10.06 -0.62
C VAL A 259 8.13 -9.76 -0.34
N LYS A 260 8.43 -9.10 0.77
CA LYS A 260 9.81 -8.96 1.26
C LYS A 260 10.29 -10.33 1.74
N LYS A 261 11.37 -10.83 1.13
CA LYS A 261 11.93 -12.17 1.39
C LYS A 261 13.22 -12.14 2.20
N SER A 262 13.67 -10.98 2.66
CA SER A 262 14.83 -10.90 3.55
C SER A 262 14.74 -9.75 4.53
N PHE A 263 15.40 -9.91 5.68
CA PHE A 263 15.54 -8.87 6.70
C PHE A 263 16.82 -9.07 7.49
N LYS A 264 17.28 -8.01 8.15
CA LYS A 264 18.45 -8.07 9.05
C LYS A 264 18.04 -8.07 10.50
N ILE A 265 18.74 -8.89 11.30
CA ILE A 265 18.71 -8.85 12.77
C ILE A 265 20.02 -8.24 13.24
N TYR A 266 19.96 -7.01 13.76
CA TYR A 266 21.15 -6.29 14.24
C TYR A 266 21.49 -6.68 15.69
N TYR A 267 22.70 -7.18 15.90
CA TYR A 267 23.22 -7.49 17.23
C TYR A 267 23.74 -6.23 17.92
N LYS A 268 23.71 -6.28 19.26
CA LYS A 268 24.34 -5.27 20.11
C LYS A 268 25.85 -5.49 20.18
#